data_AF-A0A6A6K1X5-F1
#
_entry.id   AF-A0A6A6K1X5-F1
#
_cell.length_a   1.000
_cell.length_b   1.000
_cell.length_c   1.000
_cell.angle_alpha   90.00
_cell.angle_beta   90.00
_cell.angle_gamma   90.00
#
_symmetry.space_group_name_H-M   'P 1'
#
loop_
_entity.id
_entity.type
_entity.pdbx_description
1 polymer ?
#
loop_
_entity_poly.entity_id
_entity_poly.type
_entity_poly.pdbx_seq_one_letter_code
_entity_poly.pdbx_strand_id
1 'polypeptide(L)'
;MLMVQNRLMLTSGEAVIASRTSRFFDFFRYTVLATVDTDPFDVFADIEEVIISVGQHRWMVTWFCSPQTSSLSCWRQATNPTSAVIRPATHFKMTPGVKPAPSGDAILFAFDSGSYSGIREFFTDSYSDTKKAQPATSHVDKYIRGKSGVFIEVMDMGDELEYGLQDRVRMDRRATVTFTKDASSGNWYSSGLPWWPQDLQGIDAVLINGWDAYVGETYWFEVEPTPPLIKDKERVSYLDTPTVGNIWLNLDLYPDFSVVVTDKETKQERTVYLSNGRLALSIT
;
A
#
# COMPACT_ATOMS: atom_id res chain seq x y z
N MET A 1 -7.34 -0.50 18.04
CA MET A 1 -8.32 0.55 18.36
C MET A 1 -8.91 1.05 17.04
N LEU A 2 -10.22 1.05 16.89
CA LEU A 2 -10.92 1.51 15.69
C LEU A 2 -12.13 2.36 16.09
N MET A 3 -12.54 3.27 15.22
CA MET A 3 -13.77 4.06 15.36
C MET A 3 -14.83 3.55 14.39
N VAL A 4 -15.99 3.11 14.90
CA VAL A 4 -17.10 2.60 14.07
C VAL A 4 -18.40 3.17 14.61
N GLN A 5 -19.21 3.79 13.75
CA GLN A 5 -20.53 4.35 14.11
C GLN A 5 -20.52 5.19 15.41
N ASN A 6 -19.52 6.08 15.53
CA ASN A 6 -19.33 6.94 16.70
C ASN A 6 -19.14 6.20 18.04
N ARG A 7 -18.53 5.01 17.98
CA ARG A 7 -18.09 4.22 19.13
C ARG A 7 -16.61 3.93 19.01
N LEU A 8 -15.92 3.93 20.15
CA LEU A 8 -14.54 3.46 20.26
C LEU A 8 -14.56 1.93 20.43
N MET A 9 -13.85 1.22 19.57
CA MET A 9 -13.76 -0.24 19.63
C MET A 9 -12.34 -0.70 19.95
N LEU A 10 -12.27 -1.63 20.91
CA LEU A 10 -11.06 -2.31 21.34
C LEU A 10 -11.21 -3.80 21.03
N THR A 11 -10.11 -4.41 20.62
CA THR A 11 -10.04 -5.84 20.30
C THR A 11 -9.09 -6.49 21.29
N SER A 12 -9.52 -7.58 21.91
CA SER A 12 -8.70 -8.38 22.83
C SER A 12 -8.93 -9.85 22.55
N GLY A 13 -7.94 -10.52 21.95
CA GLY A 13 -8.10 -11.91 21.54
C GLY A 13 -9.18 -12.04 20.45
N GLU A 14 -10.24 -12.78 20.76
CA GLU A 14 -11.45 -12.96 19.95
C GLU A 14 -12.57 -11.96 20.30
N ALA A 15 -12.42 -11.19 21.39
CA ALA A 15 -13.44 -10.28 21.88
C ALA A 15 -13.30 -8.89 21.27
N VAL A 16 -14.45 -8.28 20.96
CA VAL A 16 -14.56 -6.89 20.53
C VAL A 16 -15.46 -6.15 21.51
N ILE A 17 -14.86 -5.16 22.18
CA ILE A 17 -15.52 -4.32 23.17
C ILE A 17 -15.73 -2.94 22.56
N ALA A 18 -16.96 -2.45 22.58
CA ALA A 18 -17.32 -1.13 22.08
C ALA A 18 -17.80 -0.21 23.20
N SER A 19 -17.36 1.05 23.17
CA SER A 19 -17.85 2.11 24.04
C SER A 19 -19.30 2.48 23.72
N ARG A 20 -19.90 3.28 24.59
CA ARG A 20 -21.17 3.95 24.28
C ARG A 20 -21.06 4.87 23.07
N THR A 21 -22.18 5.04 22.37
CA THR A 21 -22.29 6.00 21.26
C THR A 21 -22.03 7.41 21.76
N SER A 22 -21.19 8.17 21.06
CA SER A 22 -20.82 9.55 21.39
C SER A 22 -20.09 9.73 22.73
N ARG A 23 -19.71 8.64 23.42
CA ARG A 23 -18.93 8.66 24.66
C ARG A 23 -17.81 7.62 24.60
N PHE A 24 -16.66 8.02 24.07
CA PHE A 24 -15.56 7.12 23.72
C PHE A 24 -14.88 6.43 24.92
N PHE A 25 -14.90 7.06 26.10
CA PHE A 25 -14.26 6.53 27.31
C PHE A 25 -15.25 5.92 28.32
N ASP A 26 -16.51 5.74 27.93
CA ASP A 26 -17.57 5.16 28.78
C ASP A 26 -17.91 3.74 28.29
N PHE A 27 -17.43 2.74 29.03
CA PHE A 27 -17.63 1.31 28.77
C PHE A 27 -18.67 0.67 29.72
N PHE A 28 -19.45 1.50 30.41
CA PHE A 28 -20.50 1.03 31.31
C PHE A 28 -21.87 1.37 30.76
N ARG A 29 -22.88 0.55 31.08
CA ARG A 29 -24.26 0.82 30.67
C ARG A 29 -24.78 2.07 31.36
N TYR A 30 -25.68 2.78 30.69
CA TYR A 30 -26.32 3.95 31.30
C TYR A 30 -27.17 3.58 32.53
N THR A 31 -27.85 2.43 32.43
CA THR A 31 -28.71 1.90 33.49
C THR A 31 -28.65 0.37 33.45
N VAL A 32 -28.83 -0.24 34.62
CA VAL A 32 -28.93 -1.70 34.78
C VAL A 32 -30.35 -2.20 34.49
N LEU A 33 -31.35 -1.30 34.52
CA LEU A 33 -32.77 -1.66 34.43
C LEU A 33 -33.21 -2.07 33.02
N ALA A 34 -32.66 -1.44 31.99
CA ALA A 34 -33.04 -1.68 30.60
C ALA A 34 -31.83 -1.51 29.68
N THR A 35 -31.74 -2.35 28.65
CA THR A 35 -30.69 -2.24 27.63
C THR A 35 -31.15 -1.26 26.59
N VAL A 36 -30.35 -0.22 26.35
CA VAL A 36 -30.62 0.80 25.34
C VAL A 36 -29.67 0.59 24.18
N ASP A 37 -30.09 0.92 22.96
CA ASP A 37 -29.26 0.77 21.76
C ASP A 37 -27.91 1.50 21.83
N THR A 38 -27.81 2.56 22.63
CA THR A 38 -26.57 3.34 22.85
C THR A 38 -25.60 2.71 23.86
N ASP A 39 -26.01 1.66 24.57
CA ASP A 39 -25.19 1.00 25.59
C ASP A 39 -23.93 0.38 24.95
N PRO A 40 -22.85 0.18 25.74
CA PRO A 40 -21.67 -0.54 25.26
C PRO A 40 -22.03 -2.00 25.00
N PHE A 41 -21.22 -2.67 24.18
CA PHE A 41 -21.37 -4.09 23.93
C PHE A 41 -20.01 -4.79 23.96
N ASP A 42 -20.05 -6.06 24.36
CA ASP A 42 -18.92 -6.97 24.36
C ASP A 42 -19.36 -8.22 23.62
N VAL A 43 -18.72 -8.48 22.48
CA VAL A 43 -19.10 -9.58 21.58
C VAL A 43 -17.87 -10.39 21.26
N PHE A 44 -18.01 -11.70 21.38
CA PHE A 44 -17.02 -12.68 21.00
C PHE A 44 -17.21 -13.07 19.55
N ALA A 45 -16.11 -13.17 18.83
CA ALA A 45 -16.11 -13.72 17.48
C ALA A 45 -16.34 -15.23 17.51
N ASP A 46 -17.21 -15.73 16.61
CA ASP A 46 -17.43 -17.18 16.44
C ASP A 46 -16.29 -17.80 15.62
N ILE A 47 -15.08 -17.71 16.16
CA ILE A 47 -13.82 -18.16 15.56
C ILE A 47 -12.93 -18.72 16.67
N GLU A 48 -12.08 -19.70 16.35
CA GLU A 48 -11.08 -20.24 17.28
C GLU A 48 -9.80 -19.39 17.31
N GLU A 49 -9.72 -18.36 16.46
CA GLU A 49 -8.51 -17.61 16.13
C GLU A 49 -8.50 -16.20 16.75
N VAL A 50 -7.29 -15.65 16.98
CA VAL A 50 -7.13 -14.30 17.54
C VAL A 50 -7.26 -13.24 16.45
N ILE A 51 -7.99 -12.17 16.75
CA ILE A 51 -8.07 -10.96 15.91
C ILE A 51 -6.72 -10.25 16.00
N ILE A 52 -5.98 -10.24 14.90
CA ILE A 52 -4.65 -9.61 14.81
C ILE A 52 -4.73 -8.21 14.21
N SER A 53 -5.64 -8.01 13.26
CA SER A 53 -5.74 -6.73 12.57
C SER A 53 -7.15 -6.38 12.17
N VAL A 54 -7.37 -5.10 11.94
CA VAL A 54 -8.66 -4.56 11.53
C VAL A 54 -8.45 -3.67 10.32
N GLY A 55 -9.17 -3.97 9.24
CA GLY A 55 -9.26 -3.12 8.06
C GLY A 55 -10.66 -2.50 7.99
N GLN A 56 -10.74 -1.19 7.89
CA GLN A 56 -11.99 -0.50 7.62
C GLN A 56 -12.01 -0.06 6.17
N HIS A 57 -13.11 -0.36 5.48
CA HIS A 57 -13.34 0.05 4.11
C HIS A 57 -14.76 0.60 3.97
N ARG A 58 -14.90 1.89 3.63
CA ARG A 58 -16.16 2.61 3.37
C ARG A 58 -17.28 2.38 4.42
N TRP A 59 -18.07 1.33 4.25
CA TRP A 59 -19.21 0.95 5.11
C TRP A 59 -19.00 -0.39 5.83
N MET A 60 -17.84 -1.03 5.64
CA MET A 60 -17.50 -2.35 6.14
C MET A 60 -16.31 -2.28 7.09
N VAL A 61 -16.37 -3.10 8.14
CA VAL A 61 -15.24 -3.36 9.01
C VAL A 61 -14.92 -4.84 8.87
N THR A 62 -13.69 -5.13 8.48
CA THR A 62 -13.18 -6.49 8.31
C THR A 62 -12.20 -6.78 9.43
N TRP A 63 -12.42 -7.86 10.17
CA TRP A 63 -11.46 -8.35 11.14
C TRP A 63 -10.62 -9.46 10.50
N PHE A 64 -9.33 -9.30 10.65
CA PHE A 64 -8.35 -10.24 10.14
C PHE A 64 -7.82 -11.03 11.32
N CYS A 65 -8.04 -12.34 11.26
CA CYS A 65 -7.70 -13.28 12.30
C CYS A 65 -6.57 -14.20 11.81
N SER A 66 -5.77 -14.68 12.76
CA SER A 66 -4.63 -15.54 12.46
C SER A 66 -4.83 -16.93 13.05
N PRO A 67 -4.46 -18.01 12.34
CA PRO A 67 -3.63 -18.00 11.12
C PRO A 67 -4.37 -18.08 9.78
N GLN A 68 -5.70 -18.23 9.71
CA GLN A 68 -6.35 -18.71 8.48
C GLN A 68 -7.69 -18.06 8.12
N THR A 69 -8.19 -17.07 8.87
CA THR A 69 -9.54 -16.54 8.64
C THR A 69 -9.64 -15.02 8.62
N SER A 70 -10.30 -14.46 7.61
CA SER A 70 -10.86 -13.11 7.70
C SER A 70 -12.30 -13.24 8.15
N SER A 71 -12.56 -12.87 9.40
CA SER A 71 -13.92 -12.78 9.92
C SER A 71 -14.48 -11.40 9.59
N LEU A 72 -15.55 -11.39 8.82
CA LEU A 72 -16.16 -10.15 8.36
C LEU A 72 -17.50 -10.02 9.07
N SER A 73 -17.58 -9.08 10.02
CA SER A 73 -18.88 -8.51 10.40
C SER A 73 -19.17 -7.34 9.47
N CYS A 74 -19.95 -7.60 8.43
CA CYS A 74 -20.54 -6.53 7.66
C CYS A 74 -21.66 -5.88 8.49
N TRP A 75 -21.35 -4.80 9.19
CA TRP A 75 -22.37 -3.99 9.86
C TRP A 75 -23.19 -3.19 8.83
N ARG A 76 -24.10 -3.88 8.10
CA ARG A 76 -25.11 -3.23 7.26
C ARG A 76 -26.20 -2.54 8.08
N GLN A 77 -26.35 -2.90 9.35
CA GLN A 77 -27.30 -2.32 10.30
C GLN A 77 -26.57 -1.61 11.45
N ALA A 78 -27.29 -0.72 12.16
CA ALA A 78 -26.77 -0.05 13.34
C ALA A 78 -26.27 -1.10 14.36
N THR A 79 -25.05 -0.88 14.86
CA THR A 79 -24.39 -1.77 15.80
C THR A 79 -24.90 -1.47 17.21
N ASN A 80 -25.89 -2.27 17.62
CA ASN A 80 -26.52 -2.18 18.93
C ASN A 80 -26.14 -3.43 19.74
N PRO A 81 -26.19 -3.39 21.08
CA PRO A 81 -25.83 -4.53 21.92
C PRO A 81 -26.59 -5.82 21.58
N THR A 82 -27.81 -5.72 21.07
CA THR A 82 -28.65 -6.89 20.73
C THR A 82 -28.41 -7.42 19.32
N SER A 83 -27.98 -6.55 18.38
CA SER A 83 -27.74 -6.94 16.98
C SER A 83 -26.28 -7.27 16.70
N ALA A 84 -25.40 -7.01 17.67
CA ALA A 84 -23.97 -7.13 17.47
C ALA A 84 -23.54 -8.60 17.37
N VAL A 85 -23.23 -9.09 16.16
CA VAL A 85 -22.69 -10.43 15.91
C VAL A 85 -21.49 -10.38 14.98
N ILE A 86 -20.49 -11.21 15.29
CA ILE A 86 -19.26 -11.39 14.53
C ILE A 86 -19.26 -12.79 13.93
N ARG A 87 -19.25 -12.91 12.60
CA ARG A 87 -19.22 -14.22 11.91
C ARG A 87 -18.02 -14.32 10.97
N PRO A 88 -17.44 -15.52 10.83
CA PRO A 88 -16.45 -15.78 9.79
C PRO A 88 -17.11 -15.67 8.41
N ALA A 89 -16.46 -15.00 7.46
CA ALA A 89 -16.94 -14.90 6.08
C ALA A 89 -16.08 -15.69 5.10
N THR A 90 -14.75 -15.61 5.22
CA THR A 90 -13.83 -16.30 4.30
C THR A 90 -12.58 -16.83 5.00
N HIS A 91 -12.07 -17.97 4.52
CA HIS A 91 -10.89 -18.65 5.05
C HIS A 91 -9.66 -18.41 4.15
N PHE A 92 -9.32 -17.13 3.90
CA PHE A 92 -8.11 -16.79 3.15
C PHE A 92 -6.91 -16.67 4.09
N LYS A 93 -5.84 -17.42 3.78
CA LYS A 93 -4.56 -17.33 4.49
C LYS A 93 -3.92 -15.95 4.31
N MET A 94 -3.38 -15.43 5.40
CA MET A 94 -2.62 -14.18 5.45
C MET A 94 -1.33 -14.35 6.25
N THR A 95 -0.35 -13.50 6.01
CA THR A 95 0.88 -13.45 6.79
C THR A 95 0.63 -12.71 8.11
N PRO A 96 0.89 -13.32 9.28
CA PRO A 96 0.73 -12.64 10.56
C PRO A 96 1.77 -11.51 10.68
N GLY A 97 1.38 -10.41 11.35
CA GLY A 97 2.26 -9.25 11.58
C GLY A 97 2.27 -8.20 10.46
N VAL A 98 1.68 -8.49 9.30
CA VAL A 98 1.49 -7.49 8.24
C VAL A 98 0.10 -6.86 8.39
N LYS A 99 0.05 -5.55 8.63
CA LYS A 99 -1.22 -4.81 8.72
C LYS A 99 -1.86 -4.70 7.31
N PRO A 100 -3.10 -5.14 7.12
CA PRO A 100 -3.83 -4.92 5.88
C PRO A 100 -4.03 -3.43 5.61
N ALA A 101 -4.00 -3.06 4.34
CA ALA A 101 -4.08 -1.67 3.89
C ALA A 101 -5.33 -1.47 3.01
N PRO A 102 -6.24 -0.55 3.37
CA PRO A 102 -7.36 -0.21 2.50
C PRO A 102 -6.85 0.52 1.26
N SER A 103 -7.32 0.11 0.08
CA SER A 103 -7.00 0.75 -1.20
C SER A 103 -8.25 0.79 -2.08
N GLY A 104 -8.79 1.99 -2.34
CA GLY A 104 -9.99 2.15 -3.15
C GLY A 104 -11.19 1.37 -2.60
N ASP A 105 -11.72 0.42 -3.37
CA ASP A 105 -12.86 -0.45 -2.98
C ASP A 105 -12.43 -1.80 -2.36
N ALA A 106 -11.13 -2.00 -2.17
CA ALA A 106 -10.56 -3.26 -1.71
C ALA A 106 -9.63 -3.09 -0.52
N ILE A 107 -9.32 -4.20 0.15
CA ILE A 107 -8.33 -4.26 1.22
C ILE A 107 -7.20 -5.16 0.75
N LEU A 108 -5.98 -4.62 0.71
CA LEU A 108 -4.78 -5.36 0.38
C LEU A 108 -4.23 -6.04 1.63
N PHE A 109 -3.93 -7.34 1.54
CA PHE A 109 -3.29 -8.10 2.62
C PHE A 109 -2.22 -9.04 2.06
N ALA A 110 -1.16 -9.26 2.84
CA ALA A 110 -0.06 -10.13 2.45
C ALA A 110 -0.38 -11.60 2.74
N PHE A 111 0.16 -12.50 1.92
CA PHE A 111 0.14 -13.94 2.16
C PHE A 111 1.50 -14.55 1.84
N ASP A 112 1.83 -15.66 2.50
CA ASP A 112 3.09 -16.37 2.25
C ASP A 112 2.92 -17.45 1.19
N SER A 113 3.92 -17.54 0.30
CA SER A 113 4.04 -18.54 -0.76
C SER A 113 5.46 -19.13 -0.75
N GLY A 114 5.67 -20.13 0.11
CA GLY A 114 6.97 -20.80 0.26
C GLY A 114 8.05 -19.87 0.83
N SER A 115 9.05 -19.53 0.01
CA SER A 115 10.14 -18.59 0.37
C SER A 115 9.85 -17.15 -0.05
N TYR A 116 8.71 -16.91 -0.70
CA TYR A 116 8.27 -15.61 -1.19
C TYR A 116 6.97 -15.22 -0.51
N SER A 117 6.61 -13.95 -0.60
CA SER A 117 5.31 -13.45 -0.17
C SER A 117 4.59 -12.83 -1.36
N GLY A 118 3.27 -12.72 -1.26
CA GLY A 118 2.43 -12.10 -2.27
C GLY A 118 1.41 -11.18 -1.63
N ILE A 119 0.74 -10.38 -2.46
CA ILE A 119 -0.33 -9.48 -2.03
C ILE A 119 -1.64 -9.94 -2.65
N ARG A 120 -2.69 -10.01 -1.82
CA ARG A 120 -4.06 -10.29 -2.23
C ARG A 120 -4.92 -9.05 -2.06
N GLU A 121 -5.84 -8.89 -2.99
CA GLU A 121 -6.89 -7.90 -2.97
C GLU A 121 -8.18 -8.54 -2.48
N PHE A 122 -8.65 -8.11 -1.31
CA PHE A 122 -9.93 -8.49 -0.74
C PHE A 122 -11.00 -7.49 -1.14
N PHE A 123 -12.05 -7.95 -1.83
CA PHE A 123 -13.14 -7.09 -2.27
C PHE A 123 -14.48 -7.81 -2.17
N THR A 124 -15.55 -7.01 -2.24
CA THR A 124 -16.91 -7.50 -2.33
C THR A 124 -17.36 -7.48 -3.79
N ASP A 125 -17.81 -8.62 -4.29
CA ASP A 125 -18.44 -8.67 -5.61
C ASP A 125 -19.76 -7.90 -5.60
N SER A 126 -19.88 -6.90 -6.47
CA SER A 126 -21.04 -6.00 -6.54
C SER A 126 -22.35 -6.70 -6.86
N TYR A 127 -22.31 -7.82 -7.61
CA TYR A 127 -23.51 -8.53 -8.02
C TYR A 127 -23.98 -9.55 -6.98
N SER A 128 -23.04 -10.26 -6.36
CA SER A 128 -23.34 -11.42 -5.50
C SER A 128 -23.15 -11.15 -4.00
N ASP A 129 -22.71 -9.94 -3.61
CA ASP A 129 -22.24 -9.56 -2.26
C ASP A 129 -21.22 -10.55 -1.66
N THR A 130 -20.65 -11.41 -2.51
CA THR A 130 -19.74 -12.48 -2.12
C THR A 130 -18.36 -11.89 -1.96
N LYS A 131 -17.69 -12.24 -0.86
CA LYS A 131 -16.35 -11.77 -0.56
C LYS A 131 -15.34 -12.63 -1.30
N LYS A 132 -14.45 -12.00 -2.05
CA LYS A 132 -13.43 -12.66 -2.85
C LYS A 132 -12.07 -12.07 -2.51
N ALA A 133 -11.04 -12.90 -2.59
CA ALA A 133 -9.66 -12.47 -2.49
C ALA A 133 -8.87 -12.94 -3.70
N GLN A 134 -8.39 -12.01 -4.51
CA GLN A 134 -7.61 -12.31 -5.72
C GLN A 134 -6.12 -12.00 -5.48
N PRO A 135 -5.18 -12.88 -5.84
CA PRO A 135 -3.75 -12.59 -5.78
C PRO A 135 -3.37 -11.57 -6.86
N ALA A 136 -3.12 -10.32 -6.45
CA ALA A 136 -2.65 -9.26 -7.33
C ALA A 136 -1.26 -9.58 -7.90
N THR A 137 -0.40 -10.20 -7.09
CA THR A 137 0.98 -10.59 -7.47
C THR A 137 1.06 -11.98 -8.11
N SER A 138 -0.04 -12.51 -8.65
CA SER A 138 -0.07 -13.85 -9.27
C SER A 138 0.84 -13.99 -10.49
N HIS A 139 1.04 -12.91 -11.22
CA HIS A 139 1.92 -12.85 -12.39
C HIS A 139 3.40 -12.64 -12.03
N VAL A 140 3.71 -12.25 -10.78
CA VAL A 140 5.09 -12.10 -10.28
C VAL A 140 5.21 -12.65 -8.85
N ASP A 141 5.14 -13.97 -8.73
CA ASP A 141 5.08 -14.70 -7.45
C ASP A 141 6.40 -14.73 -6.67
N LYS A 142 7.53 -14.42 -7.32
CA LYS A 142 8.89 -14.48 -6.75
C LYS A 142 9.55 -13.10 -6.54
N TYR A 143 8.81 -12.01 -6.73
CA TYR A 143 9.37 -10.66 -6.60
C TYR A 143 9.58 -10.27 -5.13
N ILE A 144 8.57 -10.53 -4.29
CA ILE A 144 8.60 -10.16 -2.88
C ILE A 144 9.21 -11.32 -2.09
N ARG A 145 10.41 -11.12 -1.54
CA ARG A 145 11.08 -12.11 -0.69
C ARG A 145 10.29 -12.27 0.61
N GLY A 146 10.04 -13.51 1.03
CA GLY A 146 9.14 -13.83 2.14
C GLY A 146 9.83 -14.10 3.48
N LYS A 147 8.99 -14.33 4.51
CA LYS A 147 9.27 -14.71 5.92
C LYS A 147 9.64 -13.63 6.93
N SER A 148 10.04 -12.42 6.55
CA SER A 148 10.10 -11.27 7.47
C SER A 148 10.29 -9.95 6.72
N GLY A 149 9.63 -8.88 7.18
CA GLY A 149 9.85 -7.52 6.67
C GLY A 149 8.94 -7.06 5.53
N VAL A 150 7.84 -7.78 5.25
CA VAL A 150 6.80 -7.27 4.35
C VAL A 150 5.93 -6.28 5.10
N PHE A 151 5.82 -5.06 4.58
CA PHE A 151 4.93 -4.03 5.08
C PHE A 151 4.10 -3.51 3.92
N ILE A 152 2.82 -3.27 4.16
CA ILE A 152 1.95 -2.62 3.18
C ILE A 152 1.64 -1.23 3.72
N GLU A 153 1.90 -0.23 2.90
CA GLU A 153 1.66 1.17 3.20
C GLU A 153 0.66 1.72 2.18
N VAL A 154 -0.30 2.50 2.65
CA VAL A 154 -1.17 3.29 1.76
C VAL A 154 -0.47 4.60 1.51
N MET A 155 -0.12 4.86 0.26
CA MET A 155 0.40 6.16 -0.16
C MET A 155 -0.75 6.97 -0.74
N ASP A 156 -0.89 8.20 -0.27
CA ASP A 156 -1.78 9.18 -0.90
C ASP A 156 -1.08 9.67 -2.17
N MET A 157 -1.45 9.07 -3.32
CA MET A 157 -1.05 9.60 -4.61
C MET A 157 -1.94 10.80 -4.88
N GLY A 158 -1.55 11.94 -4.30
CA GLY A 158 -2.37 13.14 -4.25
C GLY A 158 -2.95 13.56 -5.60
N ASP A 159 -4.07 14.25 -5.53
CA ASP A 159 -4.74 14.85 -6.68
C ASP A 159 -3.86 15.89 -7.40
N GLU A 160 -4.28 16.22 -8.62
CA GLU A 160 -3.66 17.19 -9.53
C GLU A 160 -3.27 18.50 -8.81
N LEU A 161 -2.00 18.88 -8.92
CA LEU A 161 -1.39 20.04 -8.26
C LEU A 161 -2.21 21.32 -8.49
N GLU A 162 -2.72 21.92 -7.41
CA GLU A 162 -3.55 23.15 -7.40
C GLU A 162 -2.82 24.41 -7.94
N TYR A 163 -1.53 24.32 -8.27
CA TYR A 163 -0.68 25.48 -8.63
C TYR A 163 0.14 25.32 -9.92
N GLY A 164 -0.18 24.37 -10.80
CA GLY A 164 0.49 24.27 -12.11
C GLY A 164 1.98 23.91 -12.03
N LEU A 165 2.43 23.36 -10.91
CA LEU A 165 3.73 22.69 -10.81
C LEU A 165 3.68 21.41 -11.66
N GLN A 166 4.68 21.18 -12.51
CA GLN A 166 4.65 20.12 -13.53
C GLN A 166 5.23 18.77 -13.09
N ASP A 167 5.49 18.55 -11.80
CA ASP A 167 6.02 17.27 -11.31
C ASP A 167 4.90 16.28 -11.01
N ARG A 168 4.51 15.50 -12.02
CA ARG A 168 3.43 14.49 -11.94
C ARG A 168 3.85 13.16 -11.28
N VAL A 169 5.08 13.04 -10.78
CA VAL A 169 5.56 11.82 -10.11
C VAL A 169 6.30 12.19 -8.84
N ARG A 170 5.59 12.74 -7.86
CA ARG A 170 6.12 12.77 -6.49
C ARG A 170 5.72 11.49 -5.79
N MET A 171 6.69 10.59 -5.60
CA MET A 171 6.62 9.57 -4.55
C MET A 171 7.03 10.24 -3.24
N ASP A 172 6.23 11.20 -2.76
CA ASP A 172 6.56 11.98 -1.58
C ASP A 172 6.24 11.20 -0.30
N ARG A 173 7.20 10.36 0.11
CA ARG A 173 7.36 10.09 1.54
C ARG A 173 7.74 11.40 2.24
N ARG A 174 6.73 12.12 2.74
CA ARG A 174 6.93 13.33 3.54
C ARG A 174 7.32 12.93 4.95
N ALA A 175 8.58 13.16 5.32
CA ALA A 175 9.00 13.19 6.72
C ALA A 175 9.07 14.63 7.21
N THR A 176 8.30 14.95 8.25
CA THR A 176 8.46 16.22 8.95
C THR A 176 9.70 16.15 9.83
N VAL A 177 10.70 16.96 9.50
CA VAL A 177 11.94 17.09 10.28
C VAL A 177 11.89 18.42 11.03
N THR A 178 12.04 18.37 12.36
CA THR A 178 12.06 19.57 13.19
C THR A 178 13.50 20.03 13.37
N PHE A 179 13.81 21.26 12.99
CA PHE A 179 15.12 21.85 13.24
C PHE A 179 15.11 22.63 14.55
N THR A 180 15.95 22.22 15.50
CA THR A 180 16.16 22.90 16.78
C THR A 180 17.53 23.57 16.76
N LYS A 181 17.56 24.88 17.03
CA LYS A 181 18.81 25.60 17.18
C LYS A 181 19.34 25.41 18.60
N ASP A 182 20.56 24.95 18.74
CA ASP A 182 21.25 24.96 20.03
C ASP A 182 21.71 26.39 20.33
N ALA A 183 21.23 26.93 21.45
CA ALA A 183 21.53 28.29 21.88
C ALA A 183 23.00 28.49 22.28
N SER A 184 23.73 27.42 22.61
CA SER A 184 25.11 27.49 23.08
C SER A 184 26.14 27.46 21.94
N SER A 185 25.92 26.61 20.94
CA SER A 185 26.80 26.47 19.79
C SER A 185 26.37 27.29 18.57
N GLY A 186 25.12 27.77 18.54
CA GLY A 186 24.54 28.48 17.40
C GLY A 186 24.20 27.58 16.20
N ASN A 187 24.47 26.28 16.31
CA ASN A 187 24.25 25.30 15.28
C ASN A 187 22.79 24.83 15.25
N TRP A 188 22.29 24.50 14.07
CA TRP A 188 20.98 23.89 13.87
C TRP A 188 21.10 22.38 13.85
N TYR A 189 20.22 21.70 14.59
CA TYR A 189 20.13 20.25 14.65
C TYR A 189 18.76 19.81 14.15
N SER A 190 18.71 18.89 13.18
CA SER A 190 17.48 18.24 12.76
C SER A 190 17.09 17.13 13.74
N SER A 191 15.78 16.89 13.91
CA SER A 191 15.29 15.62 14.44
C SER A 191 15.77 14.45 13.57
N GLY A 192 15.98 13.28 14.16
CA GLY A 192 16.33 12.08 13.39
C GLY A 192 15.27 11.79 12.31
N LEU A 193 15.72 11.34 11.14
CA LEU A 193 14.81 10.85 10.10
C LEU A 193 14.07 9.61 10.63
N PRO A 194 12.79 9.39 10.24
CA PRO A 194 12.04 8.20 10.65
C PRO A 194 12.64 6.88 10.13
N TRP A 195 13.54 6.98 9.15
CA TRP A 195 14.33 5.89 8.60
C TRP A 195 15.81 6.28 8.52
N TRP A 196 16.68 5.29 8.40
CA TRP A 196 18.09 5.50 8.12
C TRP A 196 18.30 5.42 6.60
N PRO A 197 18.66 6.53 5.92
CA PRO A 197 18.94 6.50 4.49
C PRO A 197 20.14 5.57 4.24
N GLN A 198 19.98 4.64 3.29
CA GLN A 198 21.03 3.68 2.96
C GLN A 198 22.11 4.29 2.05
N ASP A 199 21.77 5.34 1.31
CA ASP A 199 22.70 6.11 0.49
C ASP A 199 22.55 7.60 0.81
N LEU A 200 23.61 8.19 1.37
CA LEU A 200 23.64 9.61 1.72
C LEU A 200 23.82 10.51 0.47
N GLN A 201 24.27 9.96 -0.66
CA GLN A 201 24.49 10.74 -1.90
C GLN A 201 23.20 11.04 -2.65
N GLY A 202 22.14 10.25 -2.42
CA GLY A 202 20.83 10.45 -3.03
C GLY A 202 19.95 11.47 -2.32
N ILE A 203 20.39 12.02 -1.18
CA ILE A 203 19.60 12.98 -0.40
C ILE A 203 19.80 14.37 -0.98
N ASP A 204 18.76 14.90 -1.63
CA ASP A 204 18.73 16.29 -2.08
C ASP A 204 17.85 17.12 -1.15
N ALA A 205 18.30 18.33 -0.79
CA ALA A 205 17.63 19.21 0.14
C ALA A 205 17.43 20.59 -0.50
N VAL A 206 16.19 20.89 -0.87
CA VAL A 206 15.85 22.19 -1.46
C VAL A 206 15.48 23.16 -0.34
N LEU A 207 16.39 24.10 -0.05
CA LEU A 207 16.11 25.25 0.81
C LEU A 207 15.33 26.31 0.03
N ILE A 208 14.05 26.45 0.35
CA ILE A 208 13.24 27.56 -0.15
C ILE A 208 13.31 28.67 0.90
N ASN A 209 13.81 29.86 0.51
CA ASN A 209 13.88 31.00 1.42
C ASN A 209 12.49 31.35 1.96
N GLY A 210 12.22 30.96 3.21
CA GLY A 210 11.05 31.35 3.99
C GLY A 210 9.96 30.29 4.20
N TRP A 211 10.07 29.07 3.64
CA TRP A 211 9.05 28.01 3.76
C TRP A 211 9.69 26.61 3.86
N ASP A 212 8.86 25.61 4.19
CA ASP A 212 9.23 24.20 4.40
C ASP A 212 10.28 23.69 3.40
N ALA A 213 11.42 23.23 3.90
CA ALA A 213 12.45 22.60 3.09
C ALA A 213 12.06 21.15 2.78
N TYR A 214 12.19 20.75 1.52
CA TYR A 214 11.96 19.37 1.09
C TYR A 214 13.29 18.64 1.03
N VAL A 215 13.40 17.56 1.80
CA VAL A 215 14.48 16.59 1.70
C VAL A 215 13.92 15.37 0.98
N GLY A 216 14.45 15.07 -0.20
CA GLY A 216 14.02 13.95 -1.02
C GLY A 216 15.18 13.01 -1.34
N GLU A 217 14.88 11.74 -1.56
CA GLU A 217 15.84 10.78 -2.11
C GLU A 217 15.65 10.68 -3.63
N THR A 218 16.73 10.71 -4.41
CA THR A 218 16.71 10.32 -5.82
C THR A 218 16.65 8.81 -5.91
N TYR A 219 15.66 8.27 -6.63
CA TYR A 219 15.56 6.83 -6.89
C TYR A 219 16.10 6.51 -8.28
N TRP A 220 17.01 5.53 -8.35
CA TRP A 220 17.42 4.94 -9.62
C TRP A 220 16.25 4.13 -10.17
N PHE A 221 15.80 4.49 -11.36
CA PHE A 221 14.78 3.76 -12.09
C PHE A 221 15.45 3.06 -13.28
N GLU A 222 15.23 1.74 -13.37
CA GLU A 222 15.62 0.94 -14.50
C GLU A 222 14.38 0.21 -14.99
N VAL A 223 14.09 0.32 -16.29
CA VAL A 223 13.01 -0.42 -16.93
C VAL A 223 13.59 -1.25 -18.03
N GLU A 224 13.49 -2.56 -17.84
CA GLU A 224 13.75 -3.54 -18.89
C GLU A 224 12.46 -3.74 -19.70
N PRO A 225 12.39 -3.30 -20.96
CA PRO A 225 11.24 -3.55 -21.80
C PRO A 225 11.11 -5.05 -22.09
N THR A 226 9.88 -5.49 -22.35
CA THR A 226 9.65 -6.86 -22.83
C THR A 226 10.41 -7.08 -24.15
N PRO A 227 11.04 -8.24 -24.36
CA PRO A 227 11.69 -8.55 -25.63
C PRO A 227 10.74 -8.35 -26.82
N PRO A 228 11.25 -7.90 -27.98
CA PRO A 228 10.45 -7.67 -29.17
C PRO A 228 9.81 -8.98 -29.62
N LEU A 229 8.49 -9.06 -29.50
CA LEU A 229 7.69 -10.23 -29.85
C LEU A 229 6.51 -9.78 -30.71
N ILE A 230 6.10 -10.64 -31.64
CA ILE A 230 4.90 -10.39 -32.43
C ILE A 230 3.69 -10.68 -31.54
N LYS A 231 2.99 -9.61 -31.16
CA LYS A 231 1.78 -9.67 -30.35
C LYS A 231 0.58 -9.22 -31.16
N ASP A 232 -0.40 -10.09 -31.27
CA ASP A 232 -1.78 -9.74 -31.61
C ASP A 232 -2.57 -9.51 -30.31
N LYS A 233 -3.79 -8.95 -30.39
CA LYS A 233 -4.61 -8.53 -29.23
C LYS A 233 -4.70 -9.58 -28.13
N GLU A 234 -4.80 -10.86 -28.49
CA GLU A 234 -5.00 -11.97 -27.54
C GLU A 234 -3.86 -12.99 -27.51
N ARG A 235 -2.88 -12.89 -28.43
CA ARG A 235 -1.87 -13.94 -28.62
C ARG A 235 -0.50 -13.34 -28.88
N VAL A 236 0.51 -13.99 -28.31
CA VAL A 236 1.92 -13.71 -28.58
C VAL A 236 2.46 -14.89 -29.40
N SER A 237 3.06 -14.60 -30.56
CA SER A 237 3.75 -15.61 -31.36
C SER A 237 5.18 -15.77 -30.85
N TYR A 238 5.56 -17.02 -30.61
CA TYR A 238 6.93 -17.40 -30.23
C TYR A 238 7.64 -18.23 -31.32
N LEU A 239 6.98 -18.45 -32.45
CA LEU A 239 7.49 -19.33 -33.52
C LEU A 239 8.59 -18.65 -34.35
N ASP A 240 8.49 -17.33 -34.55
CA ASP A 240 9.44 -16.57 -35.35
C ASP A 240 10.10 -15.47 -34.50
N THR A 241 11.44 -15.40 -34.56
CA THR A 241 12.23 -14.30 -34.02
C THR A 241 12.36 -13.20 -35.08
N PRO A 242 11.66 -12.06 -34.96
CA PRO A 242 11.77 -10.99 -35.94
C PRO A 242 13.15 -10.35 -35.88
N THR A 243 13.71 -9.99 -37.04
CA THR A 243 14.83 -9.07 -37.09
C THR A 243 14.34 -7.67 -36.81
N VAL A 244 14.82 -7.08 -35.71
CA VAL A 244 14.43 -5.73 -35.30
C VAL A 244 15.39 -4.73 -35.93
N GLY A 245 14.84 -3.80 -36.72
CA GLY A 245 15.59 -2.67 -37.25
C GLY A 245 15.64 -1.53 -36.22
N ASN A 246 14.69 -0.60 -36.30
CA ASN A 246 14.68 0.58 -35.44
C ASN A 246 13.66 0.46 -34.29
N ILE A 247 14.05 0.94 -33.12
CA ILE A 247 13.19 1.06 -31.93
C ILE A 247 13.09 2.55 -31.59
N TRP A 248 11.88 3.01 -31.29
CA TRP A 248 11.60 4.40 -30.97
C TRP A 248 11.03 4.48 -29.55
N LEU A 249 11.49 5.46 -28.79
CA LEU A 249 10.91 5.83 -27.50
C LEU A 249 10.16 7.14 -27.70
N ASN A 250 8.86 7.15 -27.38
CA ASN A 250 8.09 8.38 -27.36
C ASN A 250 8.18 8.97 -25.96
N LEU A 251 8.77 10.15 -25.85
CA LEU A 251 9.10 10.77 -24.58
C LEU A 251 8.46 12.16 -24.53
N ASP A 252 7.86 12.50 -23.40
CA ASP A 252 7.30 13.81 -23.12
C ASP A 252 7.85 14.30 -21.79
N LEU A 253 8.46 15.49 -21.78
CA LEU A 253 9.05 16.14 -20.61
C LEU A 253 9.82 15.18 -19.68
N TYR A 254 10.93 14.63 -20.18
CA TYR A 254 11.72 13.63 -19.48
C TYR A 254 13.05 14.18 -18.91
N PRO A 255 13.53 13.66 -17.78
CA PRO A 255 14.88 13.95 -17.27
C PRO A 255 15.93 13.22 -18.12
N ASP A 256 17.19 13.63 -18.06
CA ASP A 256 18.25 12.94 -18.79
C ASP A 256 18.36 11.46 -18.36
N PHE A 257 18.37 10.54 -19.34
CA PHE A 257 18.50 9.11 -19.07
C PHE A 257 19.36 8.42 -20.15
N SER A 258 19.92 7.26 -19.81
CA SER A 258 20.67 6.43 -20.75
C SER A 258 19.88 5.18 -21.13
N VAL A 259 19.92 4.81 -22.40
CA VAL A 259 19.42 3.53 -22.91
C VAL A 259 20.62 2.64 -23.18
N VAL A 260 20.63 1.47 -22.55
CA VAL A 260 21.63 0.42 -22.81
C VAL A 260 20.99 -0.66 -23.66
N VAL A 261 21.53 -0.88 -24.86
CA VAL A 261 21.13 -1.98 -25.74
C VAL A 261 22.17 -3.08 -25.62
N THR A 262 21.78 -4.20 -25.03
CA THR A 262 22.67 -5.36 -24.82
C THR A 262 22.29 -6.49 -25.76
N ASP A 263 23.24 -6.95 -26.57
CA ASP A 263 23.08 -8.18 -27.33
C ASP A 263 23.13 -9.37 -26.36
N LYS A 264 22.09 -10.21 -26.42
CA LYS A 264 21.93 -11.34 -25.51
C LYS A 264 22.99 -12.43 -25.72
N GLU A 265 23.47 -12.62 -26.94
CA GLU A 265 24.45 -13.65 -27.30
C GLU A 265 25.89 -13.17 -27.10
N THR A 266 26.23 -12.01 -27.66
CA THR A 266 27.61 -11.50 -27.61
C THR A 266 27.92 -10.74 -26.33
N LYS A 267 26.90 -10.39 -25.52
CA LYS A 267 27.01 -9.54 -24.32
C LYS A 267 27.63 -8.17 -24.62
N GLN A 268 27.62 -7.74 -25.88
CA GLN A 268 28.07 -6.40 -26.23
C GLN A 268 26.99 -5.40 -25.87
N GLU A 269 27.43 -4.30 -25.26
CA GLU A 269 26.56 -3.24 -24.80
C GLU A 269 26.79 -1.99 -25.65
N ARG A 270 25.69 -1.36 -26.08
CA ARG A 270 25.70 -0.07 -26.73
C ARG A 270 24.88 0.89 -25.89
N THR A 271 25.53 1.87 -25.29
CA THR A 271 24.88 2.91 -24.49
C THR A 271 24.58 4.13 -25.35
N VAL A 272 23.36 4.65 -25.24
CA VAL A 272 22.94 5.89 -25.88
C VAL A 272 22.43 6.82 -24.79
N TYR A 273 23.07 7.97 -24.65
CA TYR A 273 22.65 9.02 -23.72
C TYR A 273 21.59 9.89 -24.39
N LEU A 274 20.44 10.03 -23.74
CA LEU A 274 19.33 10.85 -24.19
C LEU A 274 19.17 12.00 -23.20
N SER A 275 19.41 13.21 -23.69
CA SER A 275 19.03 14.44 -22.99
C SER A 275 17.87 15.10 -23.73
N ASN A 276 17.30 16.16 -23.16
CA ASN A 276 16.22 16.93 -23.79
C ASN A 276 16.69 17.60 -25.11
N GLY A 277 16.67 16.81 -26.19
CA GLY A 277 17.15 17.11 -27.52
C GLY A 277 16.99 15.88 -28.42
N ARG A 278 16.13 15.97 -29.44
CA ARG A 278 15.74 14.85 -30.33
C ARG A 278 16.95 14.04 -30.82
N LEU A 279 17.04 12.78 -30.39
CA LEU A 279 17.95 11.79 -30.95
C LEU A 279 17.19 10.49 -31.25
N ALA A 280 17.25 10.05 -32.50
CA ALA A 280 16.69 8.76 -32.93
C ALA A 280 17.76 7.66 -32.79
N LEU A 281 17.36 6.50 -32.29
CA LEU A 281 18.24 5.36 -32.03
C LEU A 281 18.17 4.41 -33.23
N SER A 282 19.23 4.38 -34.05
CA SER A 282 19.37 3.41 -35.16
C SER A 282 20.19 2.22 -34.68
N ILE A 283 19.57 1.04 -34.69
CA ILE A 283 20.23 -0.24 -34.42
C ILE A 283 20.45 -0.87 -35.81
N THR A 284 21.71 -1.01 -36.19
CA THR A 284 22.18 -1.78 -37.36
C THR A 284 23.19 -2.79 -36.87
#